data_AF-A0A7J7V1J7-F1
#
_entry.id   AF-A0A7J7V1J7-F1
#
_cell.length_a   1.000
_cell.length_b   1.000
_cell.length_c   1.000
_cell.angle_alpha   90.00
_cell.angle_beta   90.00
_cell.angle_gamma   90.00
#
_symmetry.space_group_name_H-M   'P 1'
#
loop_
_entity.id
_entity.type
_entity.pdbx_description
1 polymer ?
#
loop_
_entity_poly.entity_id
_entity_poly.type
_entity_poly.pdbx_seq_one_letter_code
_entity_poly.pdbx_strand_id
1 'polypeptide(L)' 'MPEVNGERSVALIATCQQGAATTVYCAAAPELEGLGGMYFNNCCRCLPSAEAQREETARALWALSERLIQEALGGQAS' A
#
# COMPACT_ATOMS: atom_id res chain seq x y z
N MET A 1 -19.58 -12.95 31.73
CA MET A 1 -19.80 -14.03 30.77
C MET A 1 -20.69 -13.51 29.66
N PRO A 2 -20.17 -13.47 28.43
CA PRO A 2 -20.91 -14.11 27.35
C PRO A 2 -20.03 -15.06 26.55
N GLU A 3 -20.51 -16.28 26.40
CA GLU A 3 -20.08 -17.28 25.43
C GLU A 3 -20.38 -16.79 24.01
N VAL A 4 -19.40 -16.90 23.11
CA VAL A 4 -19.63 -16.88 21.68
C VAL A 4 -18.89 -18.07 21.08
N ASN A 5 -19.67 -19.11 20.87
CA ASN A 5 -19.30 -20.38 20.26
C ASN A 5 -19.03 -20.13 18.76
N GLY A 6 -17.84 -20.49 18.27
CA GLY A 6 -17.48 -20.25 16.86
C GLY A 6 -16.01 -20.43 16.56
N GLU A 7 -15.44 -21.57 16.97
CA GLU A 7 -14.07 -21.97 16.68
C GLU A 7 -13.90 -22.18 15.16
N ARG A 8 -13.65 -21.11 14.41
CA ARG A 8 -12.91 -21.20 13.15
C ARG A 8 -11.54 -20.66 13.44
N SER A 9 -10.52 -21.50 13.28
CA SER A 9 -9.10 -21.13 13.34
C SER A 9 -8.81 -19.99 12.37
N VAL A 10 -9.04 -18.75 12.79
CA VAL A 10 -8.66 -17.52 12.06
C VAL A 10 -7.30 -16.99 12.51
N ALA A 11 -6.61 -17.69 13.40
CA ALA A 11 -5.34 -17.26 13.99
C ALA A 11 -4.15 -17.15 13.02
N LEU A 12 -4.30 -17.52 11.74
CA LEU A 12 -3.25 -17.40 10.72
C LEU A 12 -3.37 -16.16 9.83
N ILE A 13 -4.52 -15.49 9.80
CA ILE A 13 -4.81 -14.38 8.88
C ILE A 13 -5.09 -13.14 9.72
N ALA A 14 -4.43 -12.02 9.39
CA ALA A 14 -4.67 -10.74 10.04
C ALA A 14 -6.15 -10.34 9.94
N THR A 15 -6.69 -9.75 11.00
CA THR A 15 -8.06 -9.21 10.96
C THR A 15 -8.15 -8.04 9.99
N CYS A 16 -9.35 -7.72 9.52
CA CYS A 16 -9.57 -6.54 8.67
C CYS A 16 -9.03 -5.25 9.33
N GLN A 17 -9.21 -5.11 10.63
CA GLN A 17 -8.69 -3.98 11.40
C GLN A 17 -7.15 -3.94 11.39
N GLN A 18 -6.49 -5.09 11.58
CA GLN A 18 -5.04 -5.18 11.54
C GLN A 18 -4.48 -4.88 10.15
N GLY A 19 -5.14 -5.36 9.09
CA GLY A 19 -4.75 -5.07 7.71
C GLY A 19 -4.91 -3.59 7.31
N ALA A 20 -5.95 -2.93 7.81
CA ALA A 20 -6.22 -1.52 7.49
C ALA A 20 -5.42 -0.52 8.36
N ALA A 21 -4.88 -0.97 9.50
CA ALA A 21 -4.29 -0.08 10.51
C ALA A 21 -3.23 0.87 9.95
N THR A 22 -2.28 0.37 9.15
CA THR A 22 -1.19 1.19 8.60
C THR A 22 -1.72 2.23 7.62
N THR A 23 -2.66 1.85 6.75
CA THR A 23 -3.27 2.78 5.78
C THR A 23 -4.05 3.89 6.49
N VAL A 24 -4.84 3.53 7.51
CA VAL A 24 -5.60 4.52 8.31
C VAL A 24 -4.65 5.45 9.06
N TYR A 25 -3.58 4.92 9.65
CA TYR A 25 -2.56 5.74 10.31
C TYR A 25 -1.90 6.72 9.33
N CYS A 26 -1.45 6.27 8.16
CA CYS A 26 -0.86 7.15 7.15
C CYS A 26 -1.83 8.23 6.63
N ALA A 27 -3.12 7.94 6.59
CA ALA A 27 -4.14 8.86 6.08
C ALA A 27 -4.62 9.89 7.12
N ALA A 28 -4.61 9.53 8.41
CA ALA A 28 -5.30 10.29 9.45
C ALA A 28 -4.38 10.82 10.58
N ALA A 29 -3.15 10.33 10.70
CA ALA A 29 -2.25 10.75 11.78
C ALA A 29 -1.77 12.19 11.57
N PRO A 30 -2.08 13.14 12.49
CA PRO A 30 -1.70 14.55 12.33
C PRO A 30 -0.18 14.76 12.27
N GLU A 31 0.59 13.87 12.91
CA GLU A 31 2.05 13.87 12.88
C GLU A 31 2.66 13.62 11.50
N LEU A 32 1.86 13.12 10.54
CA LEU A 32 2.26 12.90 9.16
C LEU A 32 1.80 14.02 8.22
N GLU A 33 1.09 15.04 8.73
CA GLU A 33 0.70 16.19 7.92
C GLU A 33 1.94 16.91 7.38
N GLY A 34 2.01 17.05 6.05
CA GLY A 34 3.16 17.64 5.35
C GLY A 34 4.37 16.72 5.17
N LEU A 35 4.34 15.49 5.70
CA LEU A 35 5.39 14.49 5.49
C LEU A 35 5.00 13.53 4.37
N GLY A 36 5.73 13.59 3.24
CA GLY A 36 5.53 12.73 2.08
C GLY A 36 6.74 11.83 1.78
N GLY A 37 6.52 10.80 0.94
CA GLY A 37 7.61 9.98 0.39
C GLY A 37 8.21 8.95 1.36
N MET A 38 7.55 8.67 2.48
CA MET A 38 8.01 7.68 3.46
C MET A 38 7.29 6.34 3.28
N TYR A 39 7.99 5.25 3.59
CA TYR A 39 7.42 3.91 3.61
C TYR A 39 7.06 3.51 5.05
N PHE A 40 5.86 2.98 5.25
CA PHE A 40 5.37 2.53 6.54
C PHE A 40 4.97 1.05 6.48
N ASN A 41 5.35 0.31 7.51
CA ASN A 41 4.94 -1.08 7.73
C ASN A 41 4.54 -1.26 9.19
N ASN A 42 3.35 -1.82 9.44
CA ASN A 42 2.80 -2.01 10.78
C ASN A 42 2.78 -0.71 11.62
N CYS A 43 2.32 0.39 11.02
CA CYS A 43 2.32 1.75 11.59
C CYS A 43 3.71 2.31 11.98
N CYS A 44 4.79 1.68 11.53
CA CYS A 44 6.16 2.14 11.79
C CYS A 44 6.81 2.59 10.49
N ARG A 45 7.56 3.70 10.55
CA ARG A 45 8.39 4.13 9.42
C ARG A 45 9.52 3.13 9.21
N CYS A 46 9.66 2.63 7.99
CA CYS A 46 10.66 1.65 7.61
C CYS A 46 11.40 2.07 6.34
N LEU A 47 12.63 1.58 6.18
CA LEU A 47 13.34 1.73 4.92
C LEU A 47 12.76 0.73 3.90
N PRO A 48 12.37 1.18 2.70
CA PRO A 48 11.94 0.27 1.65
C PRO A 48 13.12 -0.54 1.11
N SER A 49 12.85 -1.56 0.29
CA SER A 49 13.90 -2.38 -0.33
C SER A 49 14.86 -1.53 -1.17
N ALA A 50 16.10 -1.99 -1.36
CA ALA A 50 17.08 -1.29 -2.21
C ALA A 50 16.52 -1.06 -3.63
N GLU A 51 15.80 -2.04 -4.15
CA GLU A 51 15.17 -1.97 -5.47
C GLU A 51 14.12 -0.86 -5.57
N ALA A 52 13.35 -0.63 -4.49
CA ALA A 52 12.36 0.43 -4.42
C ALA A 52 12.98 1.84 -4.25
N GLN A 53 14.26 1.92 -3.90
CA GLN A 53 15.00 3.19 -3.78
C GLN A 53 15.73 3.58 -5.07
N ARG A 54 15.79 2.68 -6.07
CA ARG A 54 16.49 2.94 -7.34
C ARG A 54 15.67 3.89 -8.21
N GLU A 55 16.06 5.16 -8.21
CA GLU A 55 15.38 6.21 -9.00
C GLU A 55 15.36 5.94 -10.50
N GLU A 56 16.42 5.36 -11.06
CA GLU A 56 16.49 5.02 -12.48
C GLU A 56 15.37 4.03 -12.87
N THR A 57 15.15 3.02 -12.03
CA THR A 57 14.09 2.05 -12.23
C THR A 57 12.71 2.67 -12.04
N ALA A 58 12.55 3.58 -11.06
CA ALA A 58 11.31 4.32 -10.88
C ALA A 58 10.95 5.16 -12.12
N ARG A 59 11.93 5.88 -12.70
CA ARG A 59 11.75 6.67 -13.93
C ARG A 59 11.39 5.79 -15.13
N ALA A 60 12.12 4.69 -15.31
CA ALA A 60 11.86 3.75 -16.40
C ALA A 60 10.46 3.12 -16.29
N LEU A 61 10.06 2.74 -15.06
CA LEU A 61 8.75 2.18 -14.78
C LEU A 61 7.62 3.18 -15.08
N TRP A 62 7.77 4.44 -14.66
CA TRP A 62 6.79 5.48 -14.93
C TRP A 62 6.56 5.67 -16.43
N ALA A 63 7.63 5.83 -17.20
CA ALA A 63 7.57 6.00 -18.66
C ALA A 63 6.91 4.80 -19.35
N LEU A 64 7.20 3.57 -18.88
CA LEU A 64 6.56 2.37 -19.39
C LEU A 64 5.06 2.35 -19.06
N SER A 65 4.68 2.66 -17.82
CA SER A 65 3.28 2.71 -17.40
C SER A 65 2.47 3.74 -18.19
N GLU A 66 3.00 4.94 -18.41
CA GLU A 66 2.34 5.96 -19.23
C GLU A 66 2.10 5.46 -20.66
N ARG A 67 3.11 4.84 -21.27
CA ARG A 67 2.99 4.26 -22.61
C ARG A 67 1.91 3.18 -22.66
N LEU A 68 1.88 2.26 -21.69
CA LEU A 68 0.88 1.19 -21.63
C LEU A 68 -0.55 1.75 -21.48
N ILE A 69 -0.72 2.79 -20.66
CA ILE A 69 -2.03 3.46 -20.50
C ILE A 69 -2.44 4.14 -21.80
N GLN A 70 -1.53 4.83 -22.49
CA GLN A 70 -1.81 5.49 -23.77
C GLN A 70 -2.20 4.48 -24.85
N GLU A 71 -1.49 3.35 -24.95
CA GLU A 71 -1.84 2.27 -25.88
C GLU A 71 -3.21 1.67 -25.57
N ALA A 72 -3.52 1.44 -24.29
CA ALA A 72 -4.81 0.91 -23.86
C ALA A 72 -5.97 1.88 -24.13
N LEU A 73 -5.77 3.19 -23.91
CA LEU A 73 -6.79 4.21 -24.19
C LEU A 73 -6.93 4.49 -25.69
N GLY A 74 -5.83 4.44 -26.45
CA GLY A 74 -5.82 4.59 -27.90
C GLY A 74 -6.47 3.41 -28.64
N GLY A 75 -6.48 2.22 -28.02
CA GLY A 75 -7.18 1.03 -28.53
C GLY A 75 -8.69 1.00 -28.27
N GLN A 76 -9.23 1.91 -27.44
CA GLN A 76 -10.67 2.03 -27.15
C GLN A 76 -11.38 3.04 -28.05
N ALA A 77 -10.64 3.64 -29.00
CA ALA A 77 -11.17 4.52 -30.03
C ALA A 77 -11.20 3.79 -31.38
N SER A 78 -12.01 2.73 -31.50
CA SER A 78 -12.44 2.19 -32.79
C SER A 78 -13.83 1.59 -32.74
#